data_AF-A0A2V8YYR8-F1
#
_entry.id   AF-A0A2V8YYR8-F1
#
_cell.length_a   1.000
_cell.length_b   1.000
_cell.length_c   1.000
_cell.angle_alpha   90.00
_cell.angle_beta   90.00
_cell.angle_gamma   90.00
#
_symmetry.space_group_name_H-M   'P 1'
#
loop_
_entity.id
_entity.type
_entity.pdbx_description
1 polymer ?
#
loop_
_entity_poly.entity_id
_entity_poly.type
_entity_poly.pdbx_seq_one_letter_code
_entity_poly.pdbx_strand_id
1 'polypeptide(L)' 'MNRNSARLLARNPQVLKRLAKYMAQQCFRNTVLEDYHAGITPYSEAGDYSDVFVKTPAGEIPWSKLSRLSDEEMKTLMID' A
#
# COMPACT_ATOMS: atom_id res chain seq x y z
N MET A 1 19.22 -12.30 -25.63
CA MET A 1 19.52 -13.32 -24.59
C MET A 1 19.26 -14.70 -25.18
N ASN A 2 20.19 -15.66 -25.06
CA ASN A 2 19.92 -17.02 -25.56
C ASN A 2 19.00 -17.80 -24.59
N ARG A 3 18.34 -18.86 -25.08
CA ARG A 3 17.39 -19.67 -24.29
C ARG A 3 17.97 -20.24 -23.00
N ASN A 4 19.24 -20.62 -22.98
CA ASN A 4 19.90 -21.19 -21.80
C ASN A 4 20.10 -20.12 -20.71
N SER A 5 20.49 -18.91 -21.11
CA SER A 5 20.66 -17.77 -20.21
C SER A 5 19.32 -17.36 -19.58
N ALA A 6 18.25 -17.33 -20.37
CA ALA A 6 16.90 -17.06 -19.88
C ALA A 6 16.45 -18.08 -18.83
N ARG A 7 16.75 -19.36 -19.08
CA ARG A 7 16.36 -20.48 -18.19
C ARG A 7 17.12 -20.45 -16.86
N LEU A 8 18.39 -20.04 -16.88
CA LEU A 8 19.20 -19.88 -15.66
C LEU A 8 18.69 -18.72 -14.79
N LEU A 9 18.35 -17.58 -15.40
CA LEU A 9 17.76 -16.44 -14.67
C LEU A 9 16.39 -16.80 -14.08
N ALA A 10 15.55 -17.51 -14.83
CA ALA A 10 14.24 -17.95 -14.38
C ALA A 10 14.26 -18.93 -13.19
N ARG A 11 15.42 -19.52 -12.87
CA ARG A 11 15.60 -20.42 -11.72
C ARG A 11 16.44 -19.82 -10.60
N ASN A 12 16.96 -18.61 -10.78
CA ASN A 12 17.76 -17.94 -9.76
C ASN A 12 16.83 -17.32 -8.70
N PRO A 13 16.88 -17.76 -7.43
CA PRO A 13 15.92 -17.33 -6.42
C PRO A 13 16.02 -15.83 -6.09
N GLN A 14 17.21 -15.24 -6.18
CA GLN A 14 17.41 -13.80 -5.97
C GLN A 14 16.83 -12.97 -7.13
N VAL A 15 16.92 -13.47 -8.37
CA VAL A 15 16.26 -12.84 -9.52
C VAL A 15 14.74 -12.93 -9.37
N LEU A 16 14.20 -14.09 -9.00
CA LEU A 16 12.77 -14.27 -8.78
C LEU A 16 12.24 -13.38 -7.64
N LYS A 17 12.95 -13.28 -6.50
CA LYS A 17 12.59 -12.36 -5.40
C LYS A 17 12.52 -10.91 -5.89
N ARG A 18 13.51 -10.45 -6.66
CA ARG A 18 13.53 -9.09 -7.21
C ARG A 18 12.43 -8.87 -8.25
N LEU A 19 12.19 -9.86 -9.12
CA LEU A 19 11.13 -9.77 -10.12
C LEU A 19 9.74 -9.69 -9.48
N ALA A 20 9.49 -10.46 -8.41
CA ALA A 20 8.24 -10.37 -7.65
C ALA A 20 8.03 -8.98 -7.05
N LYS A 21 9.06 -8.39 -6.42
CA LYS A 21 9.01 -7.00 -5.92
C LYS A 21 8.78 -6.00 -7.05
N TYR A 22 9.45 -6.18 -8.19
CA TYR A 22 9.29 -5.32 -9.36
C TYR A 22 7.87 -5.41 -9.93
N MET A 23 7.29 -6.60 -10.03
CA MET A 23 5.90 -6.78 -10.46
C MET A 23 4.92 -6.08 -9.53
N ALA A 24 5.08 -6.24 -8.20
CA ALA A 24 4.25 -5.52 -7.23
C ALA A 24 4.40 -3.99 -7.37
N GLN A 25 5.62 -3.51 -7.56
CA GLN A 25 5.86 -2.09 -7.77
C GLN A 25 5.22 -1.58 -9.07
N GLN A 26 5.40 -2.28 -10.20
CA GLN A 26 4.85 -1.84 -11.49
C GLN A 26 3.33 -1.97 -11.60
N CYS A 27 2.76 -3.04 -11.05
CA CYS A 27 1.33 -3.35 -11.19
C CYS A 27 0.46 -2.77 -10.07
N PHE A 28 1.05 -2.26 -8.99
CA PHE A 28 0.30 -1.73 -7.84
C PHE A 28 0.76 -0.34 -7.43
N ARG A 29 2.03 -0.18 -7.04
CA ARG A 29 2.56 1.10 -6.49
C ARG A 29 2.85 2.16 -7.55
N ASN A 30 3.15 1.76 -8.79
CA ASN A 30 3.37 2.66 -9.93
C ASN A 30 2.08 2.86 -10.75
N THR A 31 0.98 3.04 -10.04
CA THR A 31 -0.36 3.24 -10.61
C THR A 31 -1.04 4.42 -9.92
N VAL A 32 -2.29 4.73 -10.30
CA VAL A 32 -3.12 5.79 -9.68
C VAL A 32 -3.44 5.54 -8.19
N LEU A 33 -3.03 4.40 -7.63
CA LEU A 33 -3.21 4.09 -6.21
C LEU A 33 -2.58 5.15 -5.30
N GLU A 34 -1.39 5.64 -5.63
CA GLU A 34 -0.73 6.67 -4.81
C GLU A 34 -1.53 7.98 -4.82
N ASP A 35 -2.20 8.32 -5.92
CA ASP A 35 -3.04 9.51 -6.01
C ASP A 35 -4.28 9.40 -5.10
N TYR A 36 -4.88 8.22 -5.02
CA TYR A 36 -5.98 7.96 -4.08
C TYR A 36 -5.53 7.95 -2.62
N HIS A 37 -4.28 7.57 -2.36
CA HIS A 37 -3.69 7.57 -1.02
C HIS A 37 -3.05 8.92 -0.64
N ALA A 38 -2.87 9.86 -1.56
CA ALA A 38 -2.29 11.19 -1.30
C ALA A 38 -3.25 12.18 -0.59
N GLY A 39 -4.31 11.67 0.06
CA GLY A 39 -5.26 12.47 0.81
C GLY A 39 -4.65 13.12 2.06
N ILE A 40 -5.41 14.02 2.69
CA ILE A 40 -5.00 14.65 3.95
C ILE A 40 -5.34 13.72 5.10
N THR A 41 -4.34 13.30 5.88
CA THR A 41 -4.54 12.61 7.16
C THR A 41 -5.10 13.61 8.18
N PRO A 42 -6.25 13.31 8.83
CA PRO A 42 -6.85 14.22 9.79
C PRO A 42 -6.01 14.34 11.07
N TYR A 43 -6.16 15.47 11.75
CA TYR A 43 -5.64 15.67 13.10
C TYR A 43 -6.55 15.01 14.13
N SER A 44 -5.95 14.45 15.19
CA SER A 44 -6.63 13.93 16.37
C SER A 44 -6.04 14.62 17.59
N GLU A 45 -6.88 15.26 18.40
CA GLU A 45 -6.48 15.87 19.67
C GLU A 45 -6.18 14.78 20.72
N ALA A 46 -6.96 13.69 20.69
CA ALA A 46 -6.74 12.53 21.55
C ALA A 46 -5.46 11.74 21.20
N GLY A 47 -4.95 11.89 19.97
CA GLY A 47 -3.79 11.17 19.43
C GLY A 47 -4.05 9.72 19.04
N ASP A 48 -5.20 9.15 19.42
CA ASP A 48 -5.62 7.78 19.09
C ASP A 48 -6.74 7.72 18.03
N TYR A 49 -7.09 8.88 17.46
CA TYR A 49 -8.13 9.04 16.45
C TYR A 49 -9.55 8.64 16.90
N SER A 50 -9.79 8.46 18.20
CA SER A 50 -11.13 8.22 18.74
C SER A 50 -12.07 9.42 18.59
N ASP A 51 -11.51 10.62 18.40
CA ASP A 51 -12.19 11.90 18.19
C ASP A 51 -12.34 12.28 16.71
N VAL A 52 -11.94 11.42 15.78
CA VAL A 52 -12.01 11.67 14.34
C VAL A 52 -13.16 10.88 13.70
N PHE A 53 -13.98 11.59 12.92
CA PHE A 53 -15.16 11.03 12.24
C PHE A 53 -15.32 11.61 10.84
N VAL A 54 -15.80 10.79 9.90
CA VAL A 54 -16.33 11.28 8.62
C VAL A 54 -17.82 11.51 8.78
N LYS A 55 -18.27 12.73 8.49
CA LYS A 55 -19.70 13.07 8.47
C LYS A 55 -20.27 12.86 7.07
N THR A 56 -21.36 12.11 7.00
CA THR A 56 -22.13 11.89 5.78
C THR A 56 -23.60 12.21 6.05
N PRO A 57 -24.45 12.37 5.01
CA PRO A 57 -25.90 12.51 5.20
C PRO A 57 -26.54 11.32 5.93
N ALA A 58 -25.92 10.13 5.88
CA ALA A 58 -26.41 8.93 6.56
C ALA A 58 -25.97 8.86 8.04
N GLY A 59 -25.12 9.78 8.51
CA GLY A 59 -24.58 9.80 9.86
C GLY A 59 -23.05 9.89 9.89
N GLU A 60 -22.50 9.69 11.09
CA GLU A 60 -21.06 9.75 11.36
C GLU A 60 -20.43 8.36 11.33
N ILE A 61 -19.27 8.24 10.71
CA ILE A 61 -18.48 7.02 10.68
C ILE A 61 -17.18 7.28 11.44
N PRO A 62 -16.91 6.56 12.55
CA PRO A 62 -15.65 6.67 13.27
C PRO A 62 -14.45 6.35 12.38
N TRP A 63 -13.34 7.06 12.56
CA TRP A 63 -12.11 6.85 11.79
C TRP A 63 -11.64 5.39 11.80
N SER A 64 -11.78 4.71 12.93
CA SER A 64 -11.45 3.28 13.11
C SER A 64 -12.33 2.30 12.35
N LYS A 65 -13.45 2.77 11.78
CA LYS A 65 -14.40 1.97 10.98
C LYS A 65 -14.43 2.37 9.50
N LEU A 66 -13.62 3.35 9.09
CA LEU A 66 -13.52 3.75 7.70
C LEU A 66 -12.73 2.72 6.89
N SER A 67 -13.14 2.50 5.65
CA SER A 67 -12.37 1.72 4.67
C SER A 67 -11.19 2.55 4.18
N ARG A 68 -10.13 2.64 5.00
CA ARG A 68 -8.91 3.42 4.75
C ARG A 68 -7.67 2.67 5.21
N LEU A 69 -6.51 3.04 4.65
CA LEU A 69 -5.20 2.65 5.15
C LEU A 69 -4.46 3.91 5.61
N SER A 70 -4.05 3.94 6.88
CA SER A 70 -3.18 4.98 7.41
C SER A 70 -1.75 4.83 6.87
N ASP A 71 -0.95 5.89 6.98
CA ASP A 71 0.47 5.84 6.58
C ASP A 71 1.25 4.78 7.35
N GLU A 72 0.96 4.62 8.64
CA GLU A 72 1.54 3.58 9.49
C GLU A 72 1.16 2.19 8.99
N GLU A 73 -0.13 1.92 8.74
CA GLU A 73 -0.59 0.64 8.20
C GLU A 73 0.00 0.36 6.82
N MET A 74 0.09 1.36 5.94
CA MET A 74 0.74 1.23 4.64
C MET A 74 2.20 0.83 4.76
N LYS A 75 2.94 1.37 5.73
CA LYS A 75 4.33 0.98 6.01
C LYS A 75 4.43 -0.48 6.46
N THR A 76 3.45 -1.00 7.23
CA THR A 76 3.47 -2.41 7.65
C THR A 76 3.33 -3.40 6.48
N LEU A 77 2.77 -2.96 5.34
CA LEU A 77 2.69 -3.78 4.12
C LEU A 77 4.04 -3.89 3.40
N MET A 78 5.01 -3.02 3.70
CA MET A 78 6.35 -3.09 3.15
C MET A 78 7.18 -4.13 3.91
N ILE A 79 7.28 -5.35 3.35
CA ILE A 79 8.18 -6.40 3.84
C ILE A 79 9.53 -6.29 3.11
N ASP A 80 10.61 -6.08 3.85
CA ASP A 80 11.99 -6.11 3.33
C ASP A 80 12.49 -7.53 2.96
#